data_AF-A0A3D2JPT9-F1
#
_entry.id   AF-A0A3D2JPT9-F1
#
_cell.length_a   1.000
_cell.length_b   1.000
_cell.length_c   1.000
_cell.angle_alpha   90.00
_cell.angle_beta   90.00
_cell.angle_gamma   90.00
#
_symmetry.space_group_name_H-M   'P 1'
#
loop_
_entity.id
_entity.type
_entity.pdbx_description
1 polymer ?
#
loop_
_entity_poly.entity_id
_entity_poly.type
_entity_poly.pdbx_seq_one_letter_code
_entity_poly.pdbx_strand_id
1 'polypeptide(L)'
;AYPMMAVAEDMIGMAMTNASKAVRPALGARPRVGTNPIAFGAPAGEERDFIFDMATSTIASGKIALAKRLGVQMPVGWAVTAEGEPLTEPRGDRGEDWAMNPLGGTREQGSHKGYGLGLVVDILCGVLSGGGFGTQLSAGENMTWTMAIDIAKFRDVDDFKAMMDDMIR
;
A
#
# COMPACT_ATOMS: atom_id res chain seq x y z
N ALA A 1 -10.60 -2.77 5.94
CA ALA A 1 -11.37 -3.12 7.16
C ALA A 1 -11.36 -2.00 8.19
N TYR A 2 -10.19 -1.61 8.74
CA TYR A 2 -10.10 -0.59 9.79
C TYR A 2 -10.66 0.80 9.45
N PRO A 3 -10.46 1.38 8.24
CA PRO A 3 -11.04 2.70 7.92
C PRO A 3 -12.57 2.70 7.98
N MET A 4 -13.21 1.58 7.65
CA MET A 4 -14.67 1.46 7.70
C MET A 4 -15.23 1.55 9.13
N MET A 5 -14.42 1.25 10.15
CA MET A 5 -14.83 1.43 11.54
C MET A 5 -15.01 2.91 11.89
N ALA A 6 -14.16 3.79 11.33
CA ALA A 6 -14.31 5.23 11.51
C ALA A 6 -15.46 5.79 10.65
N VAL A 7 -15.59 5.30 9.43
CA VAL A 7 -16.68 5.68 8.51
C VAL A 7 -18.05 5.37 9.11
N ALA A 8 -18.21 4.22 9.79
CA ALA A 8 -19.45 3.86 10.47
C ALA A 8 -19.86 4.82 11.61
N GLU A 9 -18.92 5.65 12.08
CA GLU A 9 -19.11 6.64 13.14
C GLU A 9 -19.05 8.08 12.58
N ASP A 10 -19.29 8.25 11.27
CA ASP A 10 -19.25 9.54 10.58
C ASP A 10 -17.90 10.29 10.67
N MET A 11 -16.81 9.51 10.59
CA MET A 11 -15.44 10.02 10.60
C MET A 11 -14.68 9.56 9.35
N ILE A 12 -13.64 10.31 8.99
CA ILE A 12 -12.66 9.85 8.00
C ILE A 12 -11.71 8.87 8.68
N GLY A 13 -11.49 7.71 8.05
CA GLY A 13 -10.60 6.66 8.55
C GLY A 13 -9.36 6.48 7.70
N MET A 14 -8.23 6.17 8.33
CA MET A 14 -7.01 5.75 7.64
C MET A 14 -6.33 4.62 8.40
N ALA A 15 -5.77 3.65 7.67
CA ALA A 15 -4.99 2.58 8.24
C ALA A 15 -3.82 2.19 7.33
N MET A 16 -2.69 1.87 7.93
CA MET A 16 -1.48 1.45 7.25
C MET A 16 -0.83 0.31 8.02
N THR A 17 -0.08 -0.55 7.33
CA THR A 17 0.78 -1.53 7.98
C THR A 17 2.04 -1.72 7.17
N ASN A 18 3.19 -1.88 7.83
CA ASN A 18 4.41 -2.27 7.14
C ASN A 18 4.50 -3.79 6.98
N ALA A 19 5.35 -4.24 6.06
CA ALA A 19 5.58 -5.66 5.80
C ALA A 19 7.06 -5.92 5.53
N SER A 20 7.48 -7.17 5.68
CA SER A 20 8.84 -7.58 5.35
C SER A 20 9.23 -7.22 3.91
N LYS A 21 10.51 -6.91 3.71
CA LYS A 21 11.05 -6.39 2.43
C LYS A 21 10.61 -7.21 1.22
N ALA A 22 10.15 -6.52 0.18
CA ALA A 22 9.76 -7.12 -1.10
C ALA A 22 9.90 -6.14 -2.28
N VAL A 23 9.84 -4.83 -2.02
CA VAL A 23 9.78 -3.78 -3.02
C VAL A 23 11.12 -3.05 -3.12
N ARG A 24 11.59 -2.81 -4.35
CA ARG A 24 12.84 -2.08 -4.61
C ARG A 24 12.66 -0.55 -4.48
N PRO A 25 13.73 0.19 -4.16
CA PRO A 25 13.78 1.63 -4.40
C PRO A 25 13.60 1.97 -5.89
N ALA A 26 13.13 3.19 -6.19
CA ALA A 26 12.89 3.65 -7.57
C ALA A 26 14.07 3.41 -8.53
N LEU A 27 15.30 3.62 -8.05
CA LEU A 27 16.55 3.47 -8.81
C LEU A 27 17.40 2.26 -8.36
N GLY A 28 16.87 1.41 -7.48
CA GLY A 28 17.56 0.22 -6.98
C GLY A 28 16.95 -1.06 -7.57
N ALA A 29 17.66 -2.18 -7.49
CA ALA A 29 17.16 -3.48 -7.94
C ALA A 29 16.87 -4.46 -6.80
N ARG A 30 17.32 -4.16 -5.58
CA ARG A 30 17.15 -5.02 -4.40
C ARG A 30 16.01 -4.56 -3.50
N PRO A 31 15.28 -5.49 -2.86
CA PRO A 31 14.16 -5.13 -2.02
C PRO A 31 14.62 -4.40 -0.75
N ARG A 32 13.90 -3.35 -0.35
CA ARG A 32 14.22 -2.53 0.83
C ARG A 32 13.02 -2.26 1.73
N VAL A 33 11.82 -2.16 1.17
CA VAL A 33 10.57 -1.92 1.91
C VAL A 33 9.55 -3.01 1.59
N GLY A 34 8.53 -3.16 2.43
CA GLY A 34 7.42 -4.07 2.15
C GLY A 34 6.47 -3.55 1.07
N THR A 35 5.42 -4.32 0.79
CA THR A 35 4.30 -3.84 -0.05
C THR A 35 3.44 -2.77 0.63
N ASN A 36 3.66 -2.57 1.94
CA ASN A 36 3.28 -1.42 2.76
C ASN A 36 1.95 -0.77 2.33
N PRO A 37 0.80 -1.43 2.58
CA PRO A 37 -0.48 -0.93 2.12
C PRO A 37 -0.95 0.32 2.86
N ILE A 38 -1.79 1.09 2.15
CA ILE A 38 -2.50 2.28 2.63
C ILE A 38 -3.99 2.08 2.36
N ALA A 39 -4.80 2.22 3.40
CA ALA A 39 -6.25 2.23 3.30
C ALA A 39 -6.81 3.54 3.85
N PHE A 40 -7.83 4.07 3.17
CA PHE A 40 -8.51 5.32 3.49
C PHE A 40 -10.02 5.15 3.30
N GLY A 41 -10.82 5.80 4.14
CA GLY A 41 -12.28 5.79 4.02
C GLY A 41 -12.88 7.13 4.40
N ALA A 42 -13.93 7.54 3.69
CA ALA A 42 -14.72 8.73 4.01
C ALA A 42 -16.22 8.44 3.82
N PRO A 43 -17.08 8.86 4.76
CA PRO A 43 -18.52 8.61 4.69
C PRO A 43 -19.19 9.44 3.60
N ALA A 44 -20.21 8.87 2.97
CA ALA A 44 -21.12 9.54 2.05
C ALA A 44 -22.54 9.61 2.65
N GLY A 45 -23.47 10.27 1.96
CA GLY A 45 -24.86 10.39 2.38
C GLY A 45 -25.73 9.33 1.70
N GLU A 46 -26.24 9.65 0.53
CA GLU A 46 -27.05 8.76 -0.29
C GLU A 46 -26.21 7.77 -1.12
N GLU A 47 -24.99 8.16 -1.52
CA GLU A 47 -24.08 7.31 -2.27
C GLU A 47 -23.33 6.33 -1.35
N ARG A 48 -22.56 5.41 -1.94
CA ARG A 48 -21.71 4.52 -1.17
C ARG A 48 -20.51 5.26 -0.59
N ASP A 49 -20.16 4.96 0.65
CA ASP A 49 -18.92 5.43 1.26
C ASP A 49 -17.72 5.20 0.37
N PHE A 50 -16.84 6.19 0.31
CA PHE A 50 -15.60 6.07 -0.44
C PHE A 50 -14.61 5.23 0.36
N ILE A 51 -14.19 4.09 -0.19
CA ILE A 51 -13.15 3.23 0.39
C ILE A 51 -12.04 3.04 -0.62
N PHE A 52 -10.82 3.34 -0.20
CA PHE A 52 -9.59 3.13 -0.95
C PHE A 52 -8.68 2.18 -0.18
N ASP A 53 -8.14 1.17 -0.87
CA ASP A 53 -7.21 0.18 -0.29
C ASP A 53 -6.21 -0.27 -1.36
N MET A 54 -4.93 0.05 -1.16
CA MET A 54 -3.86 -0.25 -2.10
C MET A 54 -2.59 -0.73 -1.41
N ALA A 55 -1.87 -1.64 -2.06
CA ALA A 55 -0.44 -1.80 -1.80
C ALA A 55 0.34 -0.64 -2.43
N THR A 56 1.48 -0.26 -1.86
CA THR A 56 2.38 0.76 -2.44
C THR A 56 3.30 0.19 -3.52
N SER A 57 3.22 -1.12 -3.77
CA SER A 57 3.79 -1.80 -4.94
C SER A 57 2.87 -1.76 -6.16
N THR A 58 3.44 -1.94 -7.36
CA THR A 58 2.66 -2.04 -8.61
C THR A 58 1.62 -3.16 -8.56
N ILE A 59 1.92 -4.24 -7.82
CA ILE A 59 1.04 -5.38 -7.64
C ILE A 59 1.10 -5.91 -6.20
N ALA A 60 0.04 -6.54 -5.72
CA ALA A 60 0.07 -7.25 -4.44
C ALA A 60 0.88 -8.56 -4.55
N SER A 61 1.67 -8.88 -3.52
CA SER A 61 2.51 -10.09 -3.50
C SER A 61 1.71 -11.39 -3.64
N GLY A 62 0.46 -11.43 -3.17
CA GLY A 62 -0.43 -12.58 -3.34
C GLY A 62 -0.75 -12.91 -4.80
N LYS A 63 -0.74 -11.91 -5.71
CA LYS A 63 -0.95 -12.16 -7.15
C LYS A 63 0.26 -12.82 -7.81
N ILE A 64 1.48 -12.53 -7.33
CA ILE A 64 2.70 -13.23 -7.75
C ILE A 64 2.67 -14.69 -7.28
N ALA A 65 2.30 -14.91 -6.02
CA ALA A 65 2.15 -16.27 -5.48
C ALA A 65 1.08 -17.07 -6.23
N LEU A 66 -0.03 -16.42 -6.61
CA LEU A 66 -1.07 -17.03 -7.43
C LEU A 66 -0.57 -17.39 -8.83
N ALA A 67 0.15 -16.48 -9.50
CA ALA A 67 0.75 -16.77 -10.81
C ALA A 67 1.71 -17.98 -10.74
N LYS A 68 2.55 -18.07 -9.69
CA LYS A 68 3.40 -19.24 -9.44
C LYS A 68 2.57 -20.52 -9.30
N ARG A 69 1.52 -20.48 -8.48
CA ARG A 69 0.63 -21.64 -8.24
C ARG A 69 -0.06 -22.11 -9.52
N LEU A 70 -0.45 -21.18 -10.38
CA LEU A 70 -1.10 -21.47 -11.66
C LEU A 70 -0.12 -21.82 -12.78
N GLY A 71 1.19 -21.65 -12.57
CA GLY A 71 2.21 -21.88 -13.59
C GLY A 71 2.11 -20.89 -14.77
N VAL A 72 1.60 -19.68 -14.53
CA VAL A 72 1.42 -18.66 -15.57
C VAL A 72 2.45 -17.55 -15.45
N GLN A 73 2.81 -16.95 -16.58
CA GLN A 73 3.71 -15.79 -16.62
C GLN A 73 3.03 -14.55 -16.00
N MET A 74 3.82 -13.74 -15.32
CA MET A 74 3.44 -12.42 -14.83
C MET A 74 3.58 -11.38 -15.94
N PRO A 75 2.72 -10.34 -15.97
CA PRO A 75 2.93 -9.18 -16.80
C PRO A 75 4.27 -8.49 -16.54
N VAL A 76 4.87 -7.94 -17.60
CA VAL A 76 6.05 -7.07 -17.49
C VAL A 76 5.73 -5.90 -16.56
N GLY A 77 6.71 -5.53 -15.73
CA GLY A 77 6.61 -4.38 -14.82
C GLY A 77 6.15 -4.73 -13.40
N TRP A 78 5.74 -5.97 -13.11
CA TRP A 78 5.43 -6.38 -11.73
C TRP A 78 6.67 -6.53 -10.86
N ALA A 79 7.73 -7.10 -11.44
CA ALA A 79 8.97 -7.42 -10.73
C ALA A 79 10.18 -7.31 -11.66
N VAL A 80 11.36 -7.31 -11.03
CA VAL A 80 12.67 -7.32 -11.70
C VAL A 80 13.61 -8.32 -11.06
N THR A 81 14.66 -8.73 -11.79
CA THR A 81 15.80 -9.48 -11.24
C THR A 81 16.69 -8.59 -10.38
N ALA A 82 17.70 -9.17 -9.72
CA ALA A 82 18.72 -8.44 -8.96
C ALA A 82 19.54 -7.45 -9.80
N GLU A 83 19.61 -7.66 -11.12
CA GLU A 83 20.26 -6.79 -12.10
C GLU A 83 19.33 -5.66 -12.57
N GLY A 84 18.03 -5.72 -12.23
CA GLY A 84 17.03 -4.73 -12.59
C GLY A 84 16.28 -5.03 -13.89
N GLU A 85 16.52 -6.19 -14.51
CA GLU A 85 15.85 -6.62 -15.74
C GLU A 85 14.39 -7.07 -15.49
N PRO A 86 13.47 -6.89 -16.45
CA PRO A 86 12.09 -7.34 -16.29
C PRO A 86 11.99 -8.84 -15.97
N LEU A 87 11.17 -9.17 -14.97
CA LEU A 87 10.93 -10.55 -14.54
C LEU A 87 9.46 -10.93 -14.76
N THR A 88 9.21 -11.87 -15.67
CA THR A 88 7.86 -12.40 -15.97
C THR A 88 7.64 -13.78 -15.36
N GLU A 89 8.69 -14.55 -15.08
CA GLU A 89 8.56 -15.84 -14.40
C GLU A 89 8.31 -15.62 -12.90
N PRO A 90 7.18 -16.08 -12.35
CA PRO A 90 6.86 -15.84 -10.94
C PRO A 90 7.82 -16.58 -10.01
N ARG A 91 8.49 -15.82 -9.14
CA ARG A 91 9.36 -16.35 -8.07
C ARG A 91 8.53 -16.52 -6.79
N GLY A 92 8.84 -17.55 -6.00
CA GLY A 92 8.06 -17.84 -4.78
C GLY A 92 8.64 -17.21 -3.53
N ASP A 93 9.92 -17.45 -3.28
CA ASP A 93 10.55 -17.06 -2.03
C ASP A 93 11.08 -15.63 -2.14
N ARG A 94 10.80 -14.83 -1.10
CA ARG A 94 11.36 -13.49 -0.98
C ARG A 94 12.86 -13.62 -0.67
N GLY A 95 13.70 -12.84 -1.36
CA GLY A 95 15.14 -12.90 -1.24
C GLY A 95 15.80 -11.63 -1.76
N GLU A 96 17.09 -11.71 -2.11
CA GLU A 96 17.81 -10.57 -2.74
C GLU A 96 17.90 -10.70 -4.27
N ASP A 97 17.48 -11.84 -4.83
CA ASP A 97 17.65 -12.19 -6.26
C ASP A 97 16.60 -11.56 -7.19
N TRP A 98 15.55 -10.99 -6.61
CA TRP A 98 14.49 -10.30 -7.32
C TRP A 98 13.76 -9.33 -6.40
N ALA A 99 13.06 -8.37 -6.99
CA ALA A 99 12.25 -7.41 -6.25
C ALA A 99 10.98 -7.02 -7.01
N MET A 100 9.93 -6.68 -6.26
CA MET A 100 8.71 -6.09 -6.81
C MET A 100 8.94 -4.62 -7.14
N ASN A 101 8.31 -4.12 -8.21
CA ASN A 101 8.33 -2.70 -8.51
C ASN A 101 7.38 -1.92 -7.60
N PRO A 102 7.76 -0.70 -7.16
CA PRO A 102 6.84 0.22 -6.47
C PRO A 102 5.72 0.67 -7.43
N LEU A 103 4.62 1.21 -6.90
CA LEU A 103 3.61 1.88 -7.74
C LEU A 103 4.27 2.96 -8.61
N GLY A 104 3.90 2.99 -9.89
CA GLY A 104 4.56 3.80 -10.89
C GLY A 104 5.71 3.08 -11.59
N GLY A 105 5.95 1.80 -11.33
CA GLY A 105 6.77 0.91 -12.17
C GLY A 105 8.22 1.37 -12.32
N THR A 106 8.52 2.02 -13.44
CA THR A 106 9.85 2.54 -13.79
C THR A 106 10.06 3.98 -13.34
N ARG A 107 11.29 4.49 -13.47
CA ARG A 107 11.61 5.89 -13.14
C ARG A 107 10.74 6.87 -13.94
N GLU A 108 10.58 6.60 -15.23
CA GLU A 108 9.85 7.42 -16.20
C GLU A 108 8.35 7.44 -15.91
N GLN A 109 7.83 6.34 -15.34
CA GLN A 109 6.43 6.19 -14.96
C GLN A 109 6.12 6.65 -13.53
N GLY A 110 7.14 7.12 -12.79
CA GLY A 110 6.96 7.72 -11.47
C GLY A 110 7.13 6.75 -10.30
N SER A 111 7.97 5.72 -10.43
CA SER A 111 8.29 4.74 -9.37
C SER A 111 8.67 5.34 -8.01
N HIS A 112 9.24 6.54 -8.00
CA HIS A 112 9.57 7.29 -6.78
C HIS A 112 8.33 7.64 -5.94
N LYS A 113 7.15 7.78 -6.56
CA LYS A 113 5.89 8.04 -5.85
C LYS A 113 5.47 6.83 -5.01
N GLY A 114 5.40 5.65 -5.63
CA GLY A 114 5.07 4.41 -4.91
C GLY A 114 6.09 4.07 -3.83
N TYR A 115 7.38 4.24 -4.13
CA TYR A 115 8.44 4.02 -3.14
C TYR A 115 8.33 5.00 -1.96
N GLY A 116 8.09 6.30 -2.25
CA GLY A 116 7.87 7.31 -1.23
C GLY A 116 6.68 7.00 -0.33
N LEU A 117 5.55 6.56 -0.90
CA LEU A 117 4.39 6.11 -0.12
C LEU A 117 4.74 4.91 0.78
N GLY A 118 5.51 3.94 0.28
CA GLY A 118 5.99 2.81 1.08
C GLY A 118 6.86 3.24 2.26
N LEU A 119 7.70 4.26 2.09
CA LEU A 119 8.51 4.82 3.18
C LEU A 119 7.66 5.56 4.22
N VAL A 120 6.63 6.30 3.80
CA VAL A 120 5.70 6.95 4.75
C VAL A 120 5.06 5.90 5.66
N VAL A 121 4.64 4.76 5.10
CA VAL A 121 4.09 3.64 5.88
C VAL A 121 5.12 3.09 6.86
N ASP A 122 6.38 2.86 6.45
CA ASP A 122 7.44 2.39 7.35
C ASP A 122 7.72 3.38 8.49
N ILE A 123 7.66 4.68 8.21
CA ILE A 123 7.85 5.72 9.22
C ILE A 123 6.70 5.69 10.24
N LEU A 124 5.45 5.69 9.77
CA LEU A 124 4.27 5.74 10.65
C LEU A 124 4.02 4.44 11.40
N CYS A 125 4.28 3.29 10.77
CA CYS A 125 4.04 1.98 11.40
C CYS A 125 5.25 1.53 12.21
N GLY A 126 6.46 1.56 11.64
CA GLY A 126 7.65 1.03 12.28
C GLY A 126 8.36 2.05 13.15
N VAL A 127 8.87 3.13 12.54
CA VAL A 127 9.72 4.11 13.24
C VAL A 127 8.96 4.79 14.39
N LEU A 128 7.73 5.25 14.15
CA LEU A 128 6.91 5.93 15.15
C LEU A 128 6.54 5.00 16.33
N SER A 129 6.29 3.72 16.07
CA SER A 129 5.94 2.76 17.12
C SER A 129 7.16 2.20 17.87
N GLY A 130 8.39 2.50 17.41
CA GLY A 130 9.62 1.85 17.87
C GLY A 130 9.78 0.40 17.41
N GLY A 131 9.03 -0.04 16.40
CA GLY A 131 9.07 -1.39 15.84
C GLY A 131 10.05 -1.54 14.67
N GLY A 132 10.06 -2.73 14.06
CA GLY A 132 10.87 -3.02 12.87
C GLY A 132 10.39 -2.24 11.64
N PHE A 133 11.31 -1.90 10.74
CA PHE A 133 11.04 -1.19 9.48
C PHE A 133 12.00 -1.63 8.37
N GLY A 134 11.60 -1.42 7.11
CA GLY A 134 12.43 -1.72 5.94
C GLY A 134 13.04 -3.12 5.96
N THR A 135 14.37 -3.20 5.89
CA THR A 135 15.10 -4.48 5.88
C THR A 135 15.24 -5.15 7.24
N GLN A 136 14.91 -4.46 8.34
CA GLN A 136 14.99 -4.98 9.71
C GLN A 136 13.73 -5.74 10.11
N LEU A 137 12.63 -5.58 9.37
CA LEU A 137 11.33 -6.16 9.69
C LEU A 137 11.23 -7.62 9.19
N SER A 138 11.04 -8.56 10.12
CA SER A 138 10.79 -9.96 9.79
C SER A 138 9.33 -10.20 9.40
N ALA A 139 9.08 -11.27 8.65
CA ALA A 139 7.71 -11.65 8.33
C ALA A 139 6.93 -12.01 9.60
N GLY A 140 5.77 -11.37 9.80
CA GLY A 140 4.91 -11.61 10.97
C GLY A 140 5.11 -10.62 12.11
N GLU A 141 6.12 -9.77 12.06
CA GLU A 141 6.41 -8.75 13.08
C GLU A 141 5.85 -7.36 12.70
N ASN A 142 4.83 -7.34 11.83
CA ASN A 142 4.30 -6.11 11.25
C ASN A 142 3.71 -5.16 12.31
N MET A 143 3.91 -3.87 12.10
CA MET A 143 3.29 -2.82 12.89
C MET A 143 2.15 -2.18 12.10
N THR A 144 1.16 -1.67 12.82
CA THR A 144 -0.04 -1.04 12.23
C THR A 144 -0.21 0.34 12.81
N TRP A 145 -0.53 1.29 11.93
CA TRP A 145 -0.90 2.65 12.30
C TRP A 145 -2.31 2.94 11.83
N THR A 146 -3.11 3.59 12.68
CA THR A 146 -4.51 3.93 12.39
C THR A 146 -4.80 5.37 12.80
N MET A 147 -5.67 6.03 12.05
CA MET A 147 -6.15 7.39 12.32
C MET A 147 -7.65 7.48 12.06
N ALA A 148 -8.34 8.23 12.91
CA ALA A 148 -9.71 8.67 12.71
C ALA A 148 -9.74 10.20 12.80
N ILE A 149 -10.45 10.85 11.88
CA ILE A 149 -10.63 12.31 11.85
C ILE A 149 -12.11 12.60 12.02
N ASP A 150 -12.45 13.22 13.15
CA ASP A 150 -13.81 13.66 13.48
C ASP A 150 -14.20 14.86 12.59
N ILE A 151 -15.10 14.62 11.64
CA ILE A 151 -15.57 15.63 10.67
C ILE A 151 -16.26 16.79 11.40
N ALA A 152 -16.99 16.52 12.49
CA ALA A 152 -17.74 17.51 13.25
C ALA A 152 -16.83 18.57 13.92
N LYS A 153 -15.52 18.31 14.02
CA LYS A 153 -14.53 19.30 14.49
C LYS A 153 -14.16 20.34 13.43
N PHE A 154 -14.51 20.11 12.16
CA PHE A 154 -14.17 20.98 11.04
C PHE A 154 -15.39 21.62 10.39
N ARG A 155 -16.50 20.88 10.29
CA ARG A 155 -17.74 21.33 9.65
C ARG A 155 -18.93 20.44 10.02
N ASP A 156 -20.12 20.85 9.61
CA ASP A 156 -21.31 19.99 9.68
C ASP A 156 -21.12 18.69 8.88
N VAL A 157 -21.56 17.58 9.47
CA VAL A 157 -21.35 16.22 8.93
C VAL A 157 -22.24 15.95 7.73
N ASP A 158 -23.51 16.39 7.77
CA ASP A 158 -24.46 16.16 6.68
C ASP A 158 -24.07 16.99 5.46
N ASP A 159 -23.61 18.23 5.66
CA ASP A 159 -23.04 19.05 4.59
C ASP A 159 -21.79 18.41 3.96
N PHE A 160 -20.94 17.75 4.75
CA PHE A 160 -19.78 17.02 4.23
C PHE A 160 -20.23 15.83 3.37
N LYS A 161 -21.18 15.03 3.87
CA LYS A 161 -21.71 13.85 3.18
C LYS A 161 -22.42 14.22 1.87
N ALA A 162 -23.19 15.30 1.85
CA ALA A 162 -23.80 15.81 0.62
C ALA A 162 -22.75 16.18 -0.44
N MET A 163 -21.64 16.81 -0.04
CA MET A 163 -20.53 17.10 -0.97
C MET A 163 -19.79 15.83 -1.42
N MET A 164 -19.73 14.80 -0.58
CA MET A 164 -19.20 13.49 -0.97
C MET A 164 -20.10 12.82 -2.02
N ASP A 165 -21.42 12.88 -1.84
CA ASP A 165 -22.38 12.40 -2.84
C ASP A 165 -22.20 13.12 -4.18
N ASP A 166 -22.04 14.45 -4.16
CA ASP A 166 -21.77 15.25 -5.37
C ASP A 166 -20.43 14.90 -6.03
N MET A 167 -19.40 14.52 -5.26
CA MET A 167 -18.10 14.09 -5.80
C MET A 167 -18.15 12.70 -6.45
N ILE A 168 -19.05 11.82 -5.97
CA ILE A 168 -19.15 10.43 -6.42
C ILE A 168 -19.96 10.30 -7.72
N ARG A 169 -20.94 11.19 -7.94
CA ARG A 169 -21.79 11.22 -9.14
C ARG A 169 -21.04 11.67 -10.40
#